data_AF-I2NMA2-F1
#
_entry.id   AF-I2NMA2-F1
#
_cell.length_a   1.000
_cell.length_b   1.000
_cell.length_c   1.000
_cell.angle_alpha   90.00
_cell.angle_beta   90.00
_cell.angle_gamma   90.00
#
_symmetry.space_group_name_H-M   'P 1'
#
loop_
_entity.id
_entity.type
_entity.pdbx_description
1 polymer ?
#
loop_
_entity_poly.entity_id
_entity_poly.type
_entity_poly.pdbx_seq_one_letter_code
_entity_poly.pdbx_strand_id
1 'polypeptide(L)'
;MKKQEKMIFTLLALFVALLIITSCTVKSKVEMKQDKMNVSSSTKGDTEVLKQKQVNFLKKHESEITNYIKSNDPEVVQVKYDWDSVKVGDSGAFTESGFDIRLKVYGANNKELNGYSFFIVPKPNVENPSSIDSISGSNFP
;
A
#
# COMPACT_ATOMS: atom_id res chain seq x y z
N MET A 1 18.51 -65.60 -9.88
CA MET A 1 18.04 -64.31 -10.44
C MET A 1 19.21 -63.59 -11.04
N LYS A 2 19.17 -63.39 -12.35
CA LYS A 2 20.24 -62.77 -13.14
C LYS A 2 20.40 -61.32 -12.66
N LYS A 3 21.64 -60.81 -12.62
CA LYS A 3 21.96 -59.45 -12.11
C LYS A 3 21.09 -58.34 -12.75
N GLN A 4 20.67 -58.58 -13.98
CA GLN A 4 19.73 -57.76 -14.77
C GLN A 4 18.32 -57.69 -14.16
N GLU A 5 17.77 -58.79 -13.65
CA GLU A 5 16.43 -58.84 -13.05
C GLU A 5 16.39 -58.07 -11.73
N LYS A 6 17.44 -58.21 -10.89
CA LYS A 6 17.54 -57.47 -9.62
C LYS A 6 17.58 -55.95 -9.84
N MET A 7 18.28 -55.49 -10.89
CA MET A 7 18.38 -54.07 -11.23
C MET A 7 17.04 -53.47 -11.65
N ILE A 8 16.24 -54.22 -12.43
CA ILE A 8 14.89 -53.82 -12.87
C ILE A 8 13.93 -53.77 -11.68
N PHE A 9 13.96 -54.77 -10.79
CA PHE A 9 13.11 -54.77 -9.59
C PHE A 9 13.44 -53.61 -8.64
N THR A 10 14.72 -53.23 -8.49
CA THR A 10 15.11 -52.06 -7.69
C THR A 10 14.68 -50.74 -8.31
N LEU A 11 14.74 -50.60 -9.64
CA LEU A 11 14.29 -49.39 -10.34
C LEU A 11 12.76 -49.20 -10.26
N LEU A 12 12.00 -50.29 -10.40
CA LEU A 12 10.54 -50.26 -10.31
C LEU A 12 10.04 -49.93 -8.89
N ALA A 13 10.73 -50.41 -7.86
CA ALA A 13 10.44 -50.08 -6.46
C ALA A 13 10.66 -48.59 -6.13
N LEU A 14 11.67 -47.95 -6.74
CA LEU A 14 11.94 -46.51 -6.58
C LEU A 14 10.86 -45.63 -7.26
N PHE A 15 10.32 -46.04 -8.41
CA PHE A 15 9.25 -45.31 -9.09
C PHE A 15 7.89 -45.39 -8.35
N VAL A 16 7.60 -46.50 -7.66
CA VAL A 16 6.37 -46.65 -6.85
C VAL A 16 6.43 -45.79 -5.57
N ALA A 17 7.62 -45.56 -5.00
CA ALA A 17 7.80 -44.71 -3.82
C ALA A 17 7.61 -43.20 -4.11
N LEU A 18 7.80 -42.75 -5.35
CA LEU A 18 7.63 -41.34 -5.73
C LEU A 18 6.16 -40.92 -5.97
N LEU A 19 5.21 -41.87 -6.03
CA LEU A 19 3.79 -41.59 -6.30
C LEU A 19 2.91 -41.52 -5.04
N ILE A 20 3.50 -41.52 -3.84
CA ILE A 20 2.75 -41.53 -2.55
C ILE A 20 2.60 -40.10 -1.95
N ILE A 21 2.90 -39.03 -2.70
CA ILE A 21 2.75 -37.63 -2.22
C ILE A 21 1.54 -36.91 -2.85
N THR A 22 0.48 -37.63 -3.20
CA THR A 22 -0.80 -37.04 -3.60
C THR A 22 -1.96 -37.74 -2.91
N SER A 23 -2.13 -37.45 -1.62
CA SER A 23 -3.43 -37.43 -0.93
C SER A 23 -3.24 -37.13 0.57
N CYS A 24 -2.72 -35.94 0.90
CA CYS A 24 -3.07 -35.36 2.19
C CYS A 24 -4.57 -35.04 2.15
N THR A 25 -5.33 -35.88 2.82
CA THR A 25 -6.70 -35.61 3.24
C THR A 25 -6.70 -34.30 4.02
N VAL A 26 -7.27 -33.24 3.44
CA VAL A 26 -7.56 -32.00 4.17
C VAL A 26 -8.73 -32.28 5.11
N LYS A 27 -8.44 -32.86 6.27
CA LYS A 27 -9.24 -32.64 7.48
C LYS A 27 -8.77 -31.32 8.09
N SER A 28 -9.17 -30.20 7.50
CA SER A 28 -9.15 -28.93 8.20
C SER A 28 -10.37 -28.85 9.11
N LYS A 29 -10.29 -29.52 10.26
CA LYS A 29 -10.93 -29.00 11.47
C LYS A 29 -9.93 -28.02 12.08
N VAL A 30 -9.71 -26.93 11.38
CA VAL A 30 -9.24 -25.69 12.01
C VAL A 30 -10.53 -24.98 12.32
N GLU A 31 -10.94 -25.02 13.58
CA GLU A 31 -11.73 -23.92 14.13
C GLU A 31 -10.84 -22.69 13.97
N MET A 32 -10.90 -22.08 12.78
CA MET A 32 -10.64 -20.67 12.64
C MET A 32 -11.73 -20.09 13.51
N LYS A 33 -11.33 -19.69 14.72
CA LYS A 33 -11.86 -18.48 15.30
C LYS A 33 -11.70 -17.42 14.22
N GLN A 34 -12.72 -17.34 13.38
CA GLN A 34 -13.22 -16.10 12.84
C GLN A 34 -13.46 -15.26 14.09
N ASP A 35 -12.38 -14.68 14.61
CA ASP A 35 -12.46 -13.47 15.40
C ASP A 35 -12.97 -12.46 14.39
N LYS A 36 -14.30 -12.50 14.32
CA LYS A 36 -15.21 -11.47 13.92
C LYS A 36 -14.41 -10.30 13.36
N MET A 37 -14.24 -10.35 12.03
CA MET A 37 -14.28 -9.19 11.18
C MET A 37 -15.17 -8.17 11.90
N ASN A 38 -14.52 -7.22 12.59
CA ASN A 38 -15.19 -6.04 13.03
C ASN A 38 -15.47 -5.32 11.71
N VAL A 39 -16.54 -5.71 11.04
CA VAL A 39 -17.34 -4.79 10.25
C VAL A 39 -17.78 -3.76 11.27
N SER A 40 -16.86 -2.84 11.56
CA SER A 40 -17.20 -1.59 12.18
C SER A 40 -18.07 -0.94 11.11
N SER A 41 -19.38 -1.00 11.33
CA SER A 41 -20.30 -0.10 10.66
C SER A 41 -19.93 1.29 11.15
N SER A 42 -18.91 1.88 10.53
CA SER A 42 -18.47 3.25 10.81
C SER A 42 -19.67 4.14 10.58
N THR A 43 -20.07 4.89 11.61
CA THR A 43 -21.14 5.87 11.43
C THR A 43 -20.62 7.01 10.57
N LYS A 44 -21.51 7.77 9.91
CA LYS A 44 -21.10 8.93 9.11
C LYS A 44 -20.20 9.89 9.90
N GLY A 45 -20.46 10.06 11.20
CA GLY A 45 -19.66 10.89 12.10
C GLY A 45 -18.25 10.35 12.31
N ASP A 46 -18.09 9.04 12.49
CA ASP A 46 -16.77 8.41 12.68
C ASP A 46 -15.88 8.60 11.44
N THR A 47 -16.47 8.51 10.25
CA THR A 47 -15.77 8.73 8.97
C THR A 47 -15.34 10.19 8.80
N GLU A 48 -16.17 11.17 9.19
CA GLU A 48 -15.82 12.59 9.12
C GLU A 48 -14.72 12.97 10.12
N VAL A 49 -14.79 12.46 11.35
CA VAL A 49 -13.74 12.65 12.37
C VAL A 49 -12.42 12.05 11.90
N LEU A 50 -12.45 10.85 11.31
CA LEU A 50 -11.26 10.22 10.76
C LEU A 50 -10.66 11.05 9.61
N LYS A 51 -11.48 11.52 8.67
CA LYS A 51 -11.01 12.39 7.57
C LYS A 51 -10.35 13.66 8.11
N GLN A 52 -10.93 14.30 9.13
CA GLN A 52 -10.34 15.50 9.73
C GLN A 52 -8.98 15.20 10.37
N LYS A 53 -8.83 14.06 11.05
CA LYS A 53 -7.55 13.61 11.60
C LYS A 53 -6.50 13.43 10.51
N GLN A 54 -6.85 12.82 9.38
CA GLN A 54 -5.97 12.62 8.23
C GLN A 54 -5.52 13.94 7.60
N VAL A 55 -6.45 14.88 7.39
CA VAL A 55 -6.14 16.22 6.87
C VAL A 55 -5.24 16.99 7.85
N ASN A 56 -5.50 16.91 9.15
CA ASN A 56 -4.68 17.57 10.17
C ASN A 56 -3.26 16.98 10.23
N PHE A 57 -3.11 15.67 10.03
CA PHE A 57 -1.82 15.04 9.89
C PHE A 57 -1.05 15.64 8.69
N LEU A 58 -1.65 15.69 7.51
CA LEU A 58 -0.99 16.26 6.33
C LEU A 58 -0.63 17.75 6.51
N LYS A 59 -1.50 18.54 7.14
CA LYS A 59 -1.21 19.96 7.48
C LYS A 59 -0.02 20.10 8.43
N LYS A 60 0.12 19.21 9.41
CA LYS A 60 1.28 19.20 10.32
C LYS A 60 2.59 18.93 9.58
N HIS A 61 2.53 18.19 8.47
CA HIS A 61 3.67 17.86 7.61
C HIS A 61 3.77 18.73 6.34
N GLU A 62 3.03 19.85 6.27
CA GLU A 62 3.02 20.72 5.08
C GLU A 62 4.42 21.18 4.66
N SER A 63 5.27 21.54 5.62
CA SER A 63 6.65 21.96 5.33
C SER A 63 7.51 20.83 4.78
N GLU A 64 7.36 19.60 5.29
CA GLU A 64 8.08 18.42 4.81
C GLU A 64 7.71 18.13 3.34
N ILE A 65 6.41 18.13 3.05
CA ILE A 65 5.90 17.91 1.69
C ILE A 65 6.32 19.06 0.76
N THR A 66 6.25 20.31 1.20
CA THR A 66 6.68 21.48 0.41
C THR A 66 8.17 21.42 0.11
N ASN A 67 8.99 21.04 1.08
CA ASN A 67 10.43 20.89 0.90
C ASN A 67 10.74 19.80 -0.12
N TYR A 68 10.05 18.65 -0.04
CA TYR A 68 10.16 17.58 -1.03
C TYR A 68 9.83 18.09 -2.44
N ILE A 69 8.75 18.85 -2.62
CA ILE A 69 8.38 19.40 -3.94
C ILE A 69 9.50 20.30 -4.47
N LYS A 70 9.96 21.26 -3.66
CA LYS A 70 10.98 22.23 -4.08
C LYS A 70 12.35 21.63 -4.33
N SER A 71 12.70 20.56 -3.62
CA SER A 71 13.98 19.86 -3.84
C SER A 71 13.98 19.08 -5.16
N ASN A 72 12.81 18.63 -5.62
CA ASN A 72 12.67 17.86 -6.86
C ASN A 72 12.33 18.76 -8.06
N ASP A 73 11.68 19.91 -7.84
CA ASP A 73 11.37 20.90 -8.87
C ASP A 73 11.75 22.32 -8.39
N PRO A 74 12.96 22.79 -8.70
CA PRO A 74 13.45 24.09 -8.26
C PRO A 74 12.76 25.28 -8.94
N GLU A 75 11.95 25.07 -9.99
CA GLU A 75 11.12 26.15 -10.55
C GLU A 75 9.95 26.51 -9.60
N VAL A 76 9.58 25.61 -8.68
CA VAL A 76 8.49 25.81 -7.73
C VAL A 76 8.90 26.79 -6.61
N VAL A 77 8.23 27.93 -6.58
CA VAL A 77 8.40 28.96 -5.54
C VAL A 77 7.29 28.86 -4.48
N GLN A 78 6.07 28.57 -4.90
CA GLN A 78 4.89 28.49 -4.03
C GLN A 78 4.09 27.21 -4.29
N VAL A 79 3.57 26.63 -3.21
CA VAL A 79 2.66 25.48 -3.23
C VAL A 79 1.34 25.88 -2.58
N LYS A 80 0.22 25.48 -3.17
CA LYS A 80 -1.13 25.62 -2.61
C LYS A 80 -1.81 24.26 -2.55
N TYR A 81 -2.19 23.85 -1.35
CA TYR A 81 -2.82 22.57 -1.08
C TYR A 81 -4.35 22.65 -1.22
N ASP A 82 -4.95 21.71 -1.96
CA ASP A 82 -6.39 21.47 -1.96
C ASP A 82 -6.70 20.44 -0.87
N TRP A 83 -6.82 20.89 0.38
CA TRP A 83 -7.08 20.01 1.54
C TRP A 83 -8.39 19.22 1.42
N ASP A 84 -9.37 19.75 0.68
CA ASP A 84 -10.66 19.08 0.47
C ASP A 84 -10.53 17.90 -0.51
N SER A 85 -9.48 17.90 -1.34
CA SER A 85 -9.17 16.78 -2.24
C SER A 85 -8.59 15.55 -1.56
N VAL A 86 -8.19 15.64 -0.29
CA VAL A 86 -7.59 14.54 0.45
C VAL A 86 -8.53 13.33 0.46
N LYS A 87 -8.01 12.21 -0.04
CA LYS A 87 -8.69 10.92 -0.08
C LYS A 87 -7.71 9.82 0.32
N VAL A 88 -8.24 8.76 0.92
CA VAL A 88 -7.49 7.52 1.09
C VAL A 88 -7.65 6.70 -0.19
N GLY A 89 -6.54 6.16 -0.68
CA GLY A 89 -6.50 5.30 -1.84
C GLY A 89 -5.35 4.31 -1.76
N ASP A 90 -5.32 3.36 -2.70
CA ASP A 90 -4.24 2.41 -2.88
C ASP A 90 -3.58 2.66 -4.24
N SER A 91 -2.26 2.54 -4.31
CA SER A 91 -1.52 2.68 -5.57
C SER A 91 -1.50 1.37 -6.40
N GLY A 92 -2.18 0.32 -5.95
CA GLY A 92 -2.23 -1.00 -6.58
C GLY A 92 -2.56 -2.14 -5.60
N ALA A 93 -2.73 -3.36 -6.10
CA ALA A 93 -3.21 -4.51 -5.31
C ALA A 93 -2.30 -4.96 -4.14
N PHE A 94 -1.06 -4.47 -4.09
CA PHE A 94 -0.05 -4.85 -3.09
C PHE A 94 0.71 -3.64 -2.53
N THR A 95 0.13 -2.45 -2.61
CA THR A 95 0.74 -1.23 -2.07
C THR A 95 0.04 -0.83 -0.78
N GLU A 96 0.78 -0.16 0.10
CA GLU A 96 0.21 0.40 1.31
C GLU A 96 -0.79 1.50 0.95
N SER A 97 -1.91 1.55 1.69
CA SER A 97 -2.86 2.64 1.55
C SER A 97 -2.19 3.96 1.92
N GLY A 98 -2.53 5.00 1.16
CA GLY A 98 -1.95 6.33 1.32
C GLY A 98 -2.99 7.42 1.14
N PHE A 99 -2.51 8.65 1.16
CA PHE A 99 -3.29 9.85 0.93
C PHE A 99 -3.05 10.36 -0.48
N ASP A 100 -4.10 10.43 -1.28
CA ASP A 100 -4.14 11.20 -2.52
C ASP A 100 -4.49 12.66 -2.19
N ILE A 101 -3.62 13.58 -2.60
CA ILE A 101 -3.84 15.03 -2.44
C ILE A 101 -3.48 15.77 -3.72
N ARG A 102 -4.36 16.69 -4.13
CA ARG A 102 -4.11 17.62 -5.23
C ARG A 102 -3.48 18.90 -4.70
N LEU A 103 -2.58 19.45 -5.49
CA LEU A 103 -1.96 20.73 -5.20
C LEU A 103 -1.67 21.51 -6.47
N LYS A 104 -1.63 22.84 -6.32
CA LYS A 104 -1.21 23.76 -7.37
C LYS A 104 0.14 24.33 -7.00
N VAL A 105 1.07 24.36 -7.95
CA VAL A 105 2.37 24.98 -7.74
C VAL A 105 2.58 26.14 -8.69
N TYR A 106 3.35 27.10 -8.21
CA TYR A 106 3.63 28.34 -8.93
C TYR A 106 5.13 28.60 -8.91
N GLY A 107 5.65 29.03 -10.05
CA GLY A 107 7.00 29.53 -10.19
C GLY A 107 7.08 31.04 -9.98
N ALA A 108 8.17 31.64 -10.47
CA ALA A 108 8.38 33.07 -10.42
C ALA A 108 7.20 33.86 -11.05
N ASN A 109 6.96 35.07 -10.55
CA ASN A 109 5.91 35.98 -11.04
C ASN A 109 4.50 35.38 -11.03
N ASN A 110 4.21 34.47 -10.08
CA ASN A 110 2.92 33.77 -9.94
C ASN A 110 2.51 32.95 -11.16
N LYS A 111 3.46 32.49 -11.99
CA LYS A 111 3.18 31.58 -13.11
C LYS A 111 2.75 30.22 -12.56
N GLU A 112 1.52 29.79 -12.81
CA GLU A 112 1.07 28.42 -12.52
C GLU A 112 1.86 27.46 -13.42
N LEU A 113 2.56 26.48 -12.82
CA LEU A 113 3.38 25.53 -13.58
C LEU A 113 2.55 24.31 -13.96
N ASN A 114 1.96 23.66 -12.95
CA ASN A 114 1.09 22.51 -13.16
C ASN A 114 0.21 22.23 -11.92
N GLY A 115 -0.83 21.42 -12.10
CA GLY A 115 -1.52 20.73 -11.02
C GLY A 115 -0.84 19.38 -10.76
N TYR A 116 -0.36 19.15 -9.54
CA TYR A 116 0.22 17.87 -9.15
C TYR A 116 -0.80 17.07 -8.33
N SER A 117 -0.71 15.75 -8.47
CA SER A 117 -1.34 14.82 -7.54
C SER A 117 -0.24 14.05 -6.84
N PHE A 118 -0.31 14.01 -5.51
CA PHE A 118 0.64 13.29 -4.69
C PHE A 118 -0.04 12.13 -3.97
N PHE A 119 0.67 11.01 -3.92
CA PHE A 119 0.34 9.87 -3.10
C PHE A 119 1.35 9.78 -1.96
N ILE A 120 0.86 9.95 -0.73
CA ILE A 120 1.66 10.01 0.50
C ILE A 120 1.33 8.81 1.36
N VAL A 121 2.32 7.95 1.62
CA VAL A 121 2.14 6.78 2.48
C VAL A 121 2.55 7.16 3.91
N PRO A 122 1.65 7.06 4.90
CA PRO A 122 2.00 7.29 6.30
C PRO A 122 2.40 6.01 7.04
N LYS A 123 3.14 6.15 8.14
CA LYS A 123 3.29 5.11 9.16
C LYS A 123 2.41 5.36 10.39
N PRO A 124 1.89 4.31 11.04
CA PRO A 124 1.82 2.92 10.56
C PRO A 124 0.76 2.69 9.48
N ASN A 125 -0.23 3.58 9.34
CA ASN A 125 -1.33 3.47 8.37
C ASN A 125 -2.13 4.78 8.30
N VAL A 126 -3.10 4.83 7.39
CA VAL A 126 -3.99 5.96 7.14
C VAL A 126 -5.00 6.22 8.26
N GLU A 127 -5.31 5.24 9.10
CA GLU A 127 -6.23 5.42 10.24
C GLU A 127 -5.55 6.13 11.42
N ASN A 128 -4.27 5.85 11.63
CA ASN A 128 -3.49 6.34 12.76
C ASN A 128 -2.11 6.87 12.33
N PRO A 129 -2.04 7.84 11.41
CA PRO A 129 -0.77 8.31 10.88
C PRO A 129 0.02 9.08 11.96
N SER A 130 1.34 8.86 11.97
CA SER A 130 2.28 9.43 12.95
C SER A 130 3.52 10.07 12.31
N SER A 131 3.92 9.57 11.14
CA SER A 131 5.01 10.08 10.32
C SER A 131 4.75 9.73 8.85
N ILE A 132 5.40 10.45 7.94
CA ILE A 132 5.41 10.12 6.51
C ILE A 132 6.45 9.02 6.27
N ASP A 133 6.05 7.97 5.54
CA ASP A 133 6.98 6.96 5.04
C ASP A 133 7.58 7.38 3.71
N SER A 134 6.70 7.70 2.75
CA SER A 134 7.09 8.06 1.40
C SER A 134 6.13 9.06 0.78
N ILE A 135 6.68 9.85 -0.13
CA ILE A 135 5.96 10.82 -0.95
C ILE A 135 6.26 10.49 -2.40
N SER A 136 5.21 10.33 -3.20
CA SER A 136 5.33 10.17 -4.65
C SER A 136 4.38 11.15 -5.33
N GLY A 137 4.81 11.74 -6.44
CA GLY A 137 3.99 12.66 -7.21
C GLY A 137 3.92 12.23 -8.66
N SER A 138 2.75 12.36 -9.28
CA SER A 138 2.66 12.34 -10.73
C SER A 138 3.12 13.69 -11.30
N ASN A 139 3.67 13.67 -12.51
CA ASN A 139 4.13 14.86 -13.25
C ASN A 139 5.38 15.57 -12.69
N PHE A 140 6.28 14.86 -12.02
CA PHE A 140 7.66 15.36 -11.88
C PHE A 140 8.39 15.27 -13.24
N PRO A 141 9.16 16.30 -13.64
CA PRO A 141 10.03 16.24 -14.82
C PRO A 141 11.13 15.19 -14.69
#